data_AF-A0A3R6N7Q3-F1
#
_entry.id   AF-A0A3R6N7Q3-F1
#
_cell.length_a   1.000
_cell.length_b   1.000
_cell.length_c   1.000
_cell.angle_alpha   90.00
_cell.angle_beta   90.00
_cell.angle_gamma   90.00
#
_symmetry.space_group_name_H-M   'P 1'
#
loop_
_entity.id
_entity.type
_entity.pdbx_description
1 polymer ?
#
loop_
_entity_poly.entity_id
_entity_poly.type
_entity_poly.pdbx_seq_one_letter_code
_entity_poly.pdbx_strand_id
1 'polypeptide(L)'
;MDESVKKTQVEGGDKEILYSKAIKAGKRIYYLDVKKNLKDDLFLAVTESKKVQPKNGTQVSFEKHKIFLYKEDFEKFMEGMNDVINYIKQRNSEDQKAQAPDAETKTDDDSDEIKLDIDF
;
A
#
# COMPACT_ATOMS: atom_id res chain seq x y z
N MET A 1 8.53 -33.97 -19.82
CA MET A 1 8.71 -33.91 -18.36
C MET A 1 7.86 -32.75 -17.89
N ASP A 2 6.81 -33.13 -17.17
CA ASP A 2 5.66 -32.39 -16.65
C ASP A 2 5.78 -30.87 -16.49
N GLU A 3 4.85 -30.19 -17.16
CA GLU A 3 4.24 -28.96 -16.68
C GLU A 3 3.62 -29.18 -15.30
N SER A 4 3.92 -28.31 -14.35
CA SER A 4 3.10 -28.12 -13.16
C SER A 4 3.22 -26.68 -12.68
N VAL A 5 2.69 -25.76 -13.48
CA VAL A 5 2.34 -24.42 -13.00
C VAL A 5 1.11 -24.57 -12.12
N LYS A 6 1.32 -24.69 -10.80
CA LYS A 6 0.24 -24.74 -9.80
C LYS A 6 -0.52 -23.42 -9.82
N LYS A 7 -1.71 -23.43 -10.44
CA LYS A 7 -2.73 -22.40 -10.29
C LYS A 7 -3.30 -22.48 -8.87
N THR A 8 -2.83 -21.61 -7.99
CA THR A 8 -3.55 -21.31 -6.74
C THR A 8 -4.78 -20.50 -7.10
N GLN A 9 -5.95 -21.11 -6.90
CA GLN A 9 -7.26 -20.49 -7.10
C GLN A 9 -7.52 -19.49 -5.97
N VAL A 10 -7.23 -18.21 -6.22
CA VAL A 10 -7.62 -17.09 -5.35
C VAL A 10 -8.94 -16.52 -5.86
N GLU A 11 -9.91 -16.32 -4.96
CA GLU A 11 -11.29 -15.93 -5.25
C GLU A 11 -11.42 -14.74 -6.24
N GLY A 12 -12.03 -15.01 -7.39
CA GLY A 12 -12.95 -14.10 -8.09
C GLY A 12 -12.48 -12.80 -8.75
N GLY A 13 -11.28 -12.25 -8.48
CA GLY A 13 -10.88 -10.92 -8.99
C GLY A 13 -9.41 -10.71 -9.37
N ASP A 14 -8.56 -11.71 -9.16
CA ASP A 14 -7.09 -11.61 -9.32
C ASP A 14 -6.54 -12.41 -10.51
N LYS A 15 -7.43 -12.92 -11.38
CA LYS A 15 -7.05 -13.78 -12.52
C LYS A 15 -6.18 -13.12 -13.60
N GLU A 16 -5.82 -11.84 -13.47
CA GLU A 16 -4.94 -11.18 -14.43
C GLU A 16 -4.10 -10.03 -13.80
N ILE A 17 -3.54 -10.27 -12.61
CA ILE A 17 -2.45 -9.43 -12.11
C ILE A 17 -1.19 -9.77 -12.91
N LEU A 18 -0.73 -8.84 -13.74
CA LEU A 18 0.48 -9.01 -14.55
C LEU A 18 1.75 -8.70 -13.77
N TYR A 19 1.65 -7.78 -12.81
CA TYR A 19 2.72 -7.39 -11.90
C TYR A 19 2.11 -6.87 -10.61
N SER A 20 2.73 -7.17 -9.47
CA SER A 20 2.30 -6.64 -8.17
C SER A 20 3.51 -6.20 -7.36
N LYS A 21 3.34 -5.11 -6.61
CA LYS A 21 4.27 -4.68 -5.57
C LYS A 21 3.51 -4.38 -4.30
N ALA A 22 3.86 -5.08 -3.21
CA ALA A 22 3.34 -4.82 -1.87
C ALA A 22 4.32 -3.94 -1.08
N ILE A 23 3.80 -2.93 -0.37
CA ILE A 23 4.55 -2.03 0.49
C ILE A 23 3.95 -2.11 1.90
N LYS A 24 4.74 -2.58 2.87
CA LYS A 24 4.34 -2.64 4.28
C LYS A 24 4.64 -1.32 4.97
N ALA A 25 3.69 -0.83 5.77
CA ALA A 25 3.81 0.39 6.55
C ALA A 25 3.05 0.22 7.88
N GLY A 26 3.68 -0.45 8.84
CA GLY A 26 3.07 -0.78 10.13
C GLY A 26 1.78 -1.58 9.98
N LYS A 27 0.64 -0.99 10.39
CA LYS A 27 -0.71 -1.62 10.30
C LYS A 27 -1.34 -1.57 8.90
N ARG A 28 -0.67 -0.97 7.92
CA ARG A 28 -1.15 -0.85 6.55
C ARG A 28 -0.25 -1.62 5.58
N ILE A 29 -0.87 -2.19 4.55
CA ILE A 29 -0.19 -2.71 3.37
C ILE A 29 -0.78 -2.00 2.16
N TYR A 30 0.07 -1.45 1.31
CA TYR A 30 -0.31 -0.91 0.02
C TYR A 30 0.04 -1.91 -1.06
N TYR A 31 -0.93 -2.30 -1.87
CA TYR A 31 -0.74 -3.15 -3.05
C TYR A 31 -0.83 -2.26 -4.29
N LEU A 32 0.19 -2.36 -5.14
CA LEU A 32 0.29 -1.70 -6.44
C LEU A 32 0.24 -2.78 -7.52
N ASP A 33 -0.94 -3.01 -8.08
CA ASP A 33 -1.17 -4.09 -9.03
C ASP A 33 -1.36 -3.54 -10.46
N VAL A 34 -0.62 -4.09 -11.41
CA VAL A 34 -0.84 -3.87 -12.83
C VAL A 34 -1.83 -4.92 -13.33
N LYS A 35 -2.97 -4.47 -13.83
CA LYS A 35 -4.04 -5.31 -14.39
C LYS A 35 -4.33 -4.93 -15.83
N LYS A 36 -4.95 -5.86 -16.56
CA LYS A 36 -5.40 -5.68 -17.93
C LYS A 36 -6.92 -5.55 -17.97
N ASN A 37 -7.47 -4.66 -18.81
CA ASN A 37 -8.90 -4.60 -19.06
C ASN A 37 -9.28 -5.52 -20.25
N LEU A 38 -10.57 -5.59 -20.58
CA LEU A 38 -11.07 -6.40 -21.72
C LEU A 38 -10.55 -5.96 -23.10
N LYS A 39 -9.98 -4.75 -23.21
CA LYS A 39 -9.40 -4.19 -24.45
C LYS A 39 -7.88 -4.34 -24.49
N ASP A 40 -7.31 -5.15 -23.62
CA ASP A 40 -5.88 -5.34 -23.47
C ASP A 40 -5.10 -4.12 -22.96
N ASP A 41 -5.77 -3.06 -22.48
CA ASP A 41 -5.11 -1.90 -21.88
C ASP A 41 -4.68 -2.18 -20.44
N LEU A 42 -3.49 -1.69 -20.08
CA LEU A 42 -2.94 -1.78 -18.74
C LEU A 42 -3.44 -0.62 -17.86
N PHE A 43 -3.81 -0.94 -16.62
CA PHE A 43 -4.18 0.03 -15.60
C PHE A 43 -3.61 -0.37 -14.23
N LEU A 44 -3.49 0.61 -13.34
CA LEU A 44 -2.99 0.42 -11.98
C LEU A 44 -4.18 0.30 -11.01
N ALA A 45 -4.18 -0.73 -10.18
CA ALA A 45 -5.03 -0.82 -9.01
C ALA A 45 -4.17 -0.55 -7.76
N VAL A 46 -4.48 0.52 -7.03
CA VAL A 46 -3.85 0.83 -5.75
C VAL A 46 -4.82 0.43 -4.65
N THR A 47 -4.41 -0.51 -3.79
CA THR A 47 -5.21 -0.97 -2.67
C THR A 47 -4.48 -0.71 -1.36
N GLU A 48 -5.03 0.12 -0.49
CA GLU A 48 -4.66 0.12 0.91
C GLU A 48 -5.44 -0.98 1.63
N SER A 49 -4.75 -1.83 2.40
CA SER A 49 -5.34 -2.74 3.38
C SER A 49 -4.84 -2.38 4.78
N LYS A 50 -5.75 -1.97 5.64
CA LYS A 50 -5.48 -1.56 7.02
C LYS A 50 -5.98 -2.62 7.99
N LYS A 51 -5.09 -3.12 8.84
CA LYS A 51 -5.44 -4.01 9.95
C LYS A 51 -6.24 -3.21 11.00
N VAL A 52 -7.43 -3.68 11.30
CA VAL A 52 -8.31 -3.13 12.34
C VAL A 52 -8.40 -4.15 13.47
N GLN A 53 -7.98 -3.74 14.66
CA GLN A 53 -8.13 -4.49 15.90
C GLN A 53 -9.09 -3.73 16.82
N PRO A 54 -10.31 -4.23 17.06
CA PRO A 54 -11.22 -3.59 17.99
C PRO A 54 -10.72 -3.74 19.43
N LYS A 55 -10.93 -2.71 20.26
CA LYS A 55 -10.50 -2.66 21.67
C LYS A 55 -11.08 -3.80 22.53
N ASN A 56 -12.16 -4.43 22.07
CA ASN A 56 -12.90 -5.45 22.82
C ASN A 56 -12.47 -6.90 22.45
N GLY A 57 -11.39 -7.08 21.69
CA GLY A 57 -10.82 -8.41 21.41
C GLY A 57 -11.56 -9.24 20.35
N THR A 58 -12.66 -8.73 19.78
CA THR A 58 -13.48 -9.43 18.80
C THR A 58 -12.87 -9.35 17.39
N GLN A 59 -11.95 -10.29 17.11
CA GLN A 59 -11.39 -10.64 15.78
C GLN A 59 -10.68 -9.52 15.00
N VAL A 60 -9.48 -9.83 14.47
CA VAL A 60 -8.78 -8.95 13.54
C VAL A 60 -9.55 -8.87 12.23
N SER A 61 -9.86 -7.66 11.76
CA SER A 61 -10.42 -7.41 10.44
C SER A 61 -9.49 -6.54 9.59
N PHE A 62 -9.74 -6.49 8.30
CA PHE A 62 -8.98 -5.65 7.37
C PHE A 62 -9.93 -4.72 6.61
N GLU A 63 -9.72 -3.43 6.74
CA GLU A 63 -10.40 -2.41 5.94
C GLU A 63 -9.61 -2.20 4.65
N LYS A 64 -10.29 -2.20 3.49
CA LYS A 64 -9.64 -2.04 2.19
C LYS A 64 -10.19 -0.80 1.47
N HIS A 65 -9.28 0.08 1.05
CA HIS A 65 -9.59 1.17 0.13
C HIS A 65 -8.91 0.90 -1.20
N LYS A 66 -9.67 0.92 -2.29
CA LYS A 66 -9.17 0.60 -3.62
C LYS A 66 -9.51 1.73 -4.59
N ILE A 67 -8.51 2.14 -5.34
CA ILE A 67 -8.66 3.07 -6.46
C ILE A 67 -8.06 2.44 -7.72
N PHE A 68 -8.59 2.84 -8.87
CA PHE A 68 -8.08 2.46 -10.19
C PHE A 68 -7.58 3.71 -10.89
N LEU A 69 -6.43 3.58 -11.54
CA LEU A 69 -5.81 4.65 -12.30
C LEU A 69 -5.55 4.14 -13.72
N TYR A 70 -6.03 4.89 -14.70
CA TYR A 70 -5.89 4.56 -16.12
C TYR A 70 -4.75 5.35 -16.76
N LYS A 71 -4.24 4.83 -17.88
CA LYS A 71 -3.02 5.32 -18.53
C LYS A 71 -3.07 6.81 -18.87
N GLU A 72 -4.22 7.31 -19.29
CA GLU A 72 -4.48 8.71 -19.62
C GLU A 72 -4.32 9.67 -18.43
N ASP A 73 -4.46 9.17 -17.21
CA ASP A 73 -4.43 9.97 -15.99
C ASP A 73 -3.10 9.88 -15.22
N PHE A 74 -2.18 8.99 -15.63
CA PHE A 74 -0.94 8.70 -14.90
C PHE A 74 -0.12 9.96 -14.62
N GLU A 75 0.14 10.77 -15.63
CA GLU A 75 1.00 11.94 -15.50
C GLU A 75 0.39 12.99 -14.56
N LYS A 76 -0.87 13.36 -14.81
CA LYS A 76 -1.61 14.34 -13.99
C LYS A 76 -1.75 13.89 -12.54
N PHE A 77 -2.04 12.61 -12.32
CA PHE A 77 -2.15 12.06 -10.98
C PHE A 77 -0.81 12.08 -10.24
N MET A 78 0.27 11.66 -10.90
CA MET A 78 1.62 11.64 -10.31
C MET A 78 2.13 13.05 -10.00
N GLU A 79 1.87 14.03 -10.88
CA GLU A 79 2.22 15.43 -10.65
C GLU A 79 1.50 15.96 -9.39
N GLY A 80 0.18 15.87 -9.33
CA GLY A 80 -0.60 16.33 -8.18
C GLY A 80 -0.24 15.60 -6.88
N MET A 81 0.01 14.29 -6.95
CA MET A 81 0.44 13.51 -5.79
C MET A 81 1.81 13.97 -5.27
N ASN A 82 2.78 14.19 -6.17
CA ASN A 82 4.11 14.66 -5.80
C ASN A 82 4.08 16.07 -5.21
N ASP A 83 3.29 16.97 -5.79
CA ASP A 83 3.12 18.34 -5.30
C ASP A 83 2.60 18.36 -3.85
N VAL A 84 1.51 17.64 -3.58
CA VAL A 84 0.93 17.55 -2.22
C VAL A 84 1.89 16.89 -1.23
N ILE A 85 2.62 15.84 -1.65
CA ILE A 85 3.64 15.21 -0.79
C ILE A 85 4.76 16.19 -0.46
N ASN A 86 5.22 16.98 -1.44
CA ASN A 86 6.26 17.97 -1.23
C ASN A 86 5.81 19.08 -0.29
N TYR A 87 4.56 19.54 -0.42
CA TYR A 87 3.96 20.49 0.52
C TYR A 87 4.00 19.96 1.97
N ILE A 88 3.59 18.71 2.19
CA ILE A 88 3.65 18.07 3.53
C ILE A 88 5.08 18.02 4.07
N LYS A 89 6.05 17.63 3.24
CA LYS A 89 7.47 17.53 3.65
C LYS A 89 8.05 18.88 4.04
N GLN A 90 7.76 19.92 3.27
CA GLN A 90 8.23 21.28 3.56
C GLN A 90 7.67 21.77 4.89
N ARG A 91 6.35 21.60 5.10
CA ARG A 91 5.69 22.02 6.35
C ARG A 91 6.28 21.32 7.58
N ASN A 92 6.46 20.01 7.52
CA ASN A 92 7.05 19.26 8.63
C ASN A 92 8.51 19.67 8.91
N SER A 93 9.26 20.09 7.88
CA SER A 93 10.65 20.55 8.03
C SER A 93 10.73 21.94 8.67
N GLU A 94 9.75 22.81 8.41
CA GLU A 94 9.63 24.12 9.04
C GLU A 94 9.23 24.00 10.51
N ASP A 95 8.29 23.11 10.83
CA ASP A 95 7.86 22.85 12.20
C ASP A 95 9.00 22.26 13.07
N GLN A 96 9.88 21.44 12.48
CA GLN A 96 11.09 20.93 13.17
C GLN A 96 12.17 22.01 13.38
N LYS A 97 12.29 23.01 12.50
CA LYS A 97 13.25 24.12 12.69
C LYS A 97 12.78 25.13 13.73
N ALA A 98 11.48 25.23 13.98
CA ALA A 98 10.92 26.06 15.03
C ALA A 98 11.00 25.42 16.44
N GLN A 99 11.32 24.12 16.53
CA GLN A 99 11.40 23.35 17.76
C GLN A 99 12.77 22.69 17.94
N ALA A 100 13.80 23.47 18.28
CA ALA A 100 14.95 22.95 19.04
C ALA A 100 15.57 24.10 19.86
N PRO A 101 16.06 23.88 21.10
CA PRO A 101 16.41 22.59 21.71
C PRO A 101 15.74 22.30 23.07
N ASP A 102 15.38 21.04 23.35
CA ASP A 102 15.84 20.32 24.54
C ASP A 102 15.37 18.84 24.58
N ALA A 103 16.34 17.99 24.90
CA ALA A 103 16.28 16.71 25.61
C ALA A 103 15.43 15.51 25.12
N GLU A 104 16.19 14.44 24.80
CA GLU A 104 16.06 13.05 25.25
C GLU A 104 14.99 12.10 24.67
N THR A 105 15.50 11.18 23.84
CA THR A 105 15.21 9.73 23.74
C THR A 105 13.96 9.18 24.42
N LYS A 106 13.08 8.54 23.62
CA LYS A 106 12.60 7.17 23.84
C LYS A 106 12.29 6.48 22.51
N THR A 107 13.00 5.38 22.25
CA THR A 107 12.65 4.34 21.28
C THR A 107 11.64 3.41 21.93
N ASP A 108 10.39 3.42 21.46
CA ASP A 108 9.44 2.34 21.74
C ASP A 108 9.29 1.50 20.47
N ASP A 109 10.00 0.37 20.51
CA ASP A 109 9.89 -0.79 19.63
C ASP A 109 8.61 -1.54 20.03
N ASP A 110 7.53 -1.41 19.24
CA ASP A 110 6.27 -2.13 19.48
C ASP A 110 5.87 -2.91 18.22
N SER A 111 6.43 -4.12 18.11
CA SER A 111 5.81 -5.45 17.88
C SER A 111 4.55 -5.62 17.01
N ASP A 112 4.14 -4.65 16.20
CA ASP A 112 2.89 -4.67 15.43
C ASP A 112 3.11 -4.75 13.90
N GLU A 113 4.29 -5.21 13.49
CA GLU A 113 4.62 -5.40 12.07
C GLU A 113 3.88 -6.59 11.47
N ILE A 114 3.27 -6.39 10.31
CA ILE A 114 2.60 -7.45 9.56
C ILE A 114 3.67 -8.38 8.94
N LYS A 115 3.89 -9.55 9.54
CA LYS A 115 4.63 -10.66 8.92
C LYS A 115 3.75 -11.30 7.85
N LEU A 116 4.26 -11.40 6.62
CA LEU A 116 3.58 -12.06 5.51
C LEU A 116 4.53 -13.14 5.01
N ASP A 117 4.08 -14.39 5.01
CA ASP A 117 4.69 -15.47 4.26
C ASP A 117 3.98 -15.49 2.90
N ILE A 118 4.57 -14.82 1.90
CA ILE A 118 4.08 -14.84 0.52
C ILE A 118 5.18 -15.50 -0.32
N ASP A 119 4.98 -16.77 -0.64
CA ASP A 119 5.71 -17.45 -1.72
C ASP A 119 5.03 -17.09 -3.05
N PHE A 120 5.82 -16.53 -3.97
CA PHE A 120 5.41 -16.22 -5.34
C PHE A 120 5.58 -17.43 -6.27
#